data_AF-A0A9P9C080-F1
#
_entry.id   AF-A0A9P9C080-F1
#
_cell.length_a   1.000
_cell.length_b   1.000
_cell.length_c   1.000
_cell.angle_alpha   90.00
_cell.angle_beta   90.00
_cell.angle_gamma   90.00
#
_symmetry.space_group_name_H-M   'P 1'
#
loop_
_entity.id
_entity.type
_entity.pdbx_description
1 polymer ?
#
loop_
_entity_poly.entity_id
_entity_poly.type
_entity_poly.pdbx_seq_one_letter_code
_entity_poly.pdbx_strand_id
1 'polypeptide(L)'
;MDKSASSWAITPPSSFKASLAITHIGSATTLITITAKNGAKNGNKTTFLTDPIFSPAGTAFPVTADFSLVVQIDPALSLSNLPPIDAVLLSHEDHPDHIDAPSRQLLHGRQVFTTPDGAAVIGQGRDRGGLWGLRPWESVTASIGGSEFTITGTPCEHLPGGEVTGFVITTSDFGEDEQGRPHAVWFSGDTLYLPEAHRQLKDKYNILVAIVNLGGVMIDWPPPLPAASQPTTAPSTVDVDPATESEPGKLQTTMDGKQAAQLCKDLEVSVLVPVHYEGWLHYTQSKESLVKDLEDEGVAGRVCWLPGGGEARRVI
;
A
#
# COMPACT_ATOMS: atom_id res chain seq x y z
N MET A 1 3.35 12.04 25.72
CA MET A 1 4.62 11.46 26.21
C MET A 1 5.10 10.51 25.13
N ASP A 2 6.17 10.89 24.45
CA ASP A 2 6.82 10.11 23.39
C ASP A 2 7.28 8.76 23.98
N LYS A 3 6.58 7.68 23.61
CA LYS A 3 7.08 6.31 23.82
C LYS A 3 8.19 6.04 22.81
N SER A 4 9.28 6.78 22.94
CA SER A 4 10.52 6.47 22.24
C SER A 4 11.04 5.11 22.75
N ALA A 5 11.32 4.23 21.79
CA ALA A 5 12.32 3.17 21.92
C ALA A 5 12.09 1.98 22.88
N SER A 6 10.85 1.51 23.09
CA SER A 6 10.64 0.10 23.51
C SER A 6 10.34 -0.74 22.28
N SER A 7 11.22 -1.70 21.96
CA SER A 7 11.10 -2.76 20.94
C SER A 7 9.68 -2.90 20.37
N TRP A 8 9.42 -2.21 19.27
CA TRP A 8 8.12 -2.23 18.60
C TRP A 8 7.90 -3.53 17.82
N ALA A 9 8.95 -4.35 17.64
CA ALA A 9 8.82 -5.70 17.09
C ALA A 9 7.90 -6.51 18.00
N ILE A 10 6.87 -7.10 17.41
CA ILE A 10 6.00 -8.02 18.14
C ILE A 10 6.71 -9.37 18.29
N THR A 11 6.37 -10.11 19.33
CA THR A 11 6.76 -11.52 19.41
C THR A 11 6.01 -12.30 18.34
N PRO A 12 6.69 -12.92 17.35
CA PRO A 12 6.01 -13.72 16.35
C PRO A 12 5.26 -14.91 16.97
N PRO A 13 4.19 -15.39 16.32
CA PRO A 13 3.69 -16.74 16.56
C PRO A 13 4.82 -17.77 16.48
N SER A 14 4.74 -18.84 17.28
CA SER A 14 5.81 -19.85 17.31
C SER A 14 6.01 -20.56 15.96
N SER A 15 4.98 -20.62 15.12
CA SER A 15 5.01 -21.14 13.76
C SER A 15 5.72 -20.21 12.76
N PHE A 16 5.85 -18.92 13.07
CA PHE A 16 6.48 -17.93 12.18
C PHE A 16 8.02 -18.00 12.27
N LYS A 17 8.64 -18.58 11.24
CA LYS A 17 10.08 -18.82 11.10
C LYS A 17 10.77 -17.82 10.16
N ALA A 18 10.32 -16.56 10.18
CA ALA A 18 10.98 -15.45 9.50
C ALA A 18 11.20 -14.27 10.45
N SER A 19 11.96 -13.27 10.01
CA SER A 19 11.89 -11.90 10.52
C SER A 19 11.52 -10.97 9.39
N LEU A 20 10.84 -9.88 9.73
CA LEU A 20 10.36 -8.92 8.77
C LEU A 20 10.88 -7.53 9.15
N ALA A 21 11.39 -6.77 8.18
CA ALA A 21 11.75 -5.37 8.37
C ALA A 21 11.19 -4.53 7.23
N ILE A 22 10.74 -3.32 7.56
CA ILE A 22 10.18 -2.37 6.62
C ILE A 22 11.01 -1.10 6.63
N THR A 23 11.35 -0.59 5.45
CA THR A 23 12.01 0.70 5.28
C THR A 23 11.10 1.62 4.49
N HIS A 24 10.78 2.80 5.03
CA HIS A 24 10.04 3.81 4.29
C HIS A 24 10.99 4.61 3.41
N ILE A 25 10.70 4.68 2.12
CA ILE A 25 11.44 5.50 1.16
C ILE A 25 10.71 6.82 0.95
N GLY A 26 9.39 6.80 0.74
CA GLY A 26 8.55 7.98 0.62
C GLY A 26 7.17 7.61 0.10
N SER A 27 6.12 8.37 0.42
CA SER A 27 4.75 8.04 -0.02
C SER A 27 4.37 6.58 0.31
N ALA A 28 3.88 5.81 -0.67
CA ALA A 28 3.65 4.36 -0.63
C ALA A 28 4.90 3.51 -0.92
N THR A 29 6.04 4.11 -1.27
CA THR A 29 7.28 3.40 -1.56
C THR A 29 7.92 2.87 -0.28
N THR A 30 7.94 1.55 -0.13
CA THR A 30 8.58 0.85 0.98
C THR A 30 9.40 -0.34 0.51
N LEU A 31 10.41 -0.69 1.30
CA LEU A 31 11.09 -1.97 1.19
C LEU A 31 10.52 -2.93 2.24
N ILE A 32 9.99 -4.07 1.81
CA ILE A 32 9.58 -5.16 2.68
C ILE A 32 10.67 -6.23 2.62
N THR A 33 11.47 -6.32 3.67
CA THR A 33 12.57 -7.28 3.80
C THR A 33 12.15 -8.45 4.65
N ILE A 34 12.08 -9.64 4.04
CA ILE A 34 11.79 -10.92 4.71
C ILE A 34 13.10 -11.70 4.81
N THR A 35 13.44 -12.15 6.01
CA THR A 35 14.60 -13.03 6.24
C THR A 35 14.14 -14.36 6.83
N ALA A 36 14.23 -15.42 6.04
CA ALA A 36 13.93 -16.77 6.48
C ALA A 36 14.92 -17.24 7.55
N LYS A 37 14.44 -17.88 8.62
CA LYS A 37 15.27 -18.38 9.73
C LYS A 37 15.72 -19.84 9.55
N ASN A 38 15.32 -20.51 8.46
CA ASN A 38 15.59 -21.92 8.26
C ASN A 38 16.99 -22.18 7.65
N GLY A 39 17.92 -22.67 8.47
CA GLY A 39 19.04 -23.55 8.08
C GLY A 39 20.30 -22.91 7.46
N ALA A 40 20.22 -21.74 6.84
CA ALA A 40 21.42 -21.04 6.35
C ALA A 40 22.03 -20.19 7.47
N LYS A 41 23.37 -20.22 7.63
CA LYS A 41 24.09 -19.46 8.69
C LYS A 41 23.77 -17.95 8.71
N ASN A 42 23.19 -17.39 7.63
CA ASN A 42 22.79 -15.99 7.50
C ASN A 42 21.32 -15.76 7.05
N GLY A 43 20.47 -16.81 6.96
CA GLY A 43 19.11 -16.71 6.41
C GLY A 43 19.07 -16.37 4.91
N ASN A 44 17.96 -16.66 4.22
CA ASN A 44 17.73 -16.14 2.88
C ASN A 44 16.95 -14.82 3.00
N LYS A 45 17.48 -13.74 2.43
CA LYS A 45 16.91 -12.40 2.50
C LYS A 45 16.22 -12.08 1.18
N THR A 46 14.92 -11.84 1.23
CA THR A 46 14.11 -11.41 0.09
C THR A 46 13.61 -9.99 0.33
N THR A 47 13.76 -9.11 -0.66
CA THR A 47 13.34 -7.71 -0.59
C THR A 47 12.30 -7.39 -1.67
N PHE A 48 11.10 -7.02 -1.23
CA PHE A 48 10.05 -6.47 -2.10
C PHE A 48 10.10 -4.95 -2.05
N LEU A 49 9.83 -4.30 -3.18
CA LEU A 49 9.64 -2.85 -3.29
C LEU A 49 8.18 -2.56 -3.63
N THR A 50 7.50 -1.73 -2.83
CA THR A 50 6.13 -1.29 -3.12
C THR A 50 6.14 0.02 -3.90
N ASP A 51 5.18 0.20 -4.82
CA ASP A 51 4.81 1.46 -5.49
C ASP A 51 5.98 2.46 -5.66
N PRO A 52 6.98 2.12 -6.50
CA PRO A 52 8.25 2.84 -6.50
C PRO A 52 8.16 4.25 -7.08
N ILE A 53 8.56 5.23 -6.29
CA ILE A 53 8.71 6.62 -6.72
C ILE A 53 10.01 7.25 -6.25
N PHE A 54 10.72 7.92 -7.17
CA PHE A 54 12.04 8.49 -6.90
C PHE A 54 12.23 9.91 -7.48
N SER A 55 11.16 10.52 -7.96
CA SER A 55 11.15 11.90 -8.41
C SER A 55 11.44 12.83 -7.22
N PRO A 56 12.30 13.85 -7.39
CA PRO A 56 12.70 14.74 -6.29
C PRO A 56 11.55 15.67 -5.89
N ALA A 57 11.67 16.25 -4.70
CA ALA A 57 10.77 17.29 -4.21
C ALA A 57 10.69 18.45 -5.21
N GLY A 58 9.48 18.99 -5.39
CA GLY A 58 9.17 20.01 -6.40
C GLY A 58 8.84 19.46 -7.78
N THR A 59 8.96 18.15 -8.03
CA THR A 59 8.46 17.54 -9.27
C THR A 59 6.93 17.63 -9.30
N ALA A 60 6.38 18.15 -10.39
CA ALA A 60 4.95 18.31 -10.59
C ALA A 60 4.45 17.44 -11.75
N PHE A 61 3.34 16.76 -11.53
CA PHE A 61 2.65 15.89 -12.49
C PHE A 61 1.28 16.47 -12.80
N PRO A 62 1.09 17.15 -13.94
CA PRO A 62 -0.21 17.68 -14.34
C PRO A 62 -1.20 16.53 -14.56
N VAL A 63 -2.33 16.58 -13.85
CA VAL A 63 -3.45 15.63 -14.01
C VAL A 63 -4.58 16.28 -14.80
N THR A 64 -4.86 17.55 -14.52
CA THR A 64 -5.75 18.39 -15.31
C THR A 64 -5.06 19.72 -15.66
N ALA A 65 -5.75 20.61 -16.38
CA ALA A 65 -5.24 21.95 -16.67
C ALA A 65 -4.94 22.76 -15.39
N ASP A 66 -5.72 22.54 -14.32
CA ASP A 66 -5.68 23.35 -13.10
C ASP A 66 -5.21 22.56 -11.87
N PHE A 67 -4.93 21.26 -12.02
CA PHE A 67 -4.52 20.38 -10.92
C PHE A 67 -3.26 19.58 -11.28
N SER A 68 -2.27 19.64 -10.39
CA SER A 68 -1.04 18.86 -10.46
C SER A 68 -0.78 18.16 -9.13
N LEU A 69 -0.32 16.92 -9.22
CA LEU A 69 0.23 16.20 -8.09
C LEU A 69 1.69 16.63 -7.93
N VAL A 70 2.06 17.10 -6.74
CA VAL A 70 3.39 17.67 -6.50
C VAL A 70 4.08 16.92 -5.37
N VAL A 71 5.29 16.44 -5.66
CA VAL A 71 6.19 15.82 -4.67
C VAL A 71 6.66 16.90 -3.70
N GLN A 72 6.46 16.67 -2.40
CA GLN A 72 6.83 17.61 -1.33
C GLN A 72 8.13 17.21 -0.62
N ILE A 73 8.47 15.93 -0.58
CA ILE A 73 9.61 15.39 0.16
C ILE A 73 10.41 14.49 -0.75
N ASP A 74 11.74 14.63 -0.73
CA ASP A 74 12.64 13.77 -1.49
C ASP A 74 12.54 12.30 -1.01
N PRO A 75 12.72 11.31 -1.90
CA PRO A 75 12.82 9.92 -1.47
C PRO A 75 14.01 9.75 -0.53
N ALA A 76 13.79 9.04 0.58
CA ALA A 76 14.78 8.87 1.62
C ALA A 76 16.00 8.04 1.16
N LEU A 77 15.83 7.24 0.11
CA LEU A 77 16.90 6.57 -0.61
C LEU A 77 16.79 6.90 -2.10
N SER A 78 17.91 7.23 -2.74
CA SER A 78 17.96 7.32 -4.20
C SER A 78 17.93 5.93 -4.83
N LEU A 79 17.57 5.84 -6.12
CA LEU A 79 17.64 4.61 -6.92
C LEU A 79 19.00 3.90 -6.82
N SER A 80 20.10 4.66 -6.78
CA SER A 80 21.47 4.13 -6.68
C SER A 80 21.81 3.56 -5.31
N ASN A 81 21.06 3.93 -4.27
CA ASN A 81 21.30 3.54 -2.89
C ASN A 81 20.33 2.44 -2.43
N LEU A 82 19.47 1.94 -3.32
CA LEU A 82 18.59 0.82 -3.02
C LEU A 82 19.40 -0.46 -2.77
N PRO A 83 18.99 -1.29 -1.80
CA PRO A 83 19.50 -2.66 -1.72
C PRO A 83 19.04 -3.46 -2.96
N PRO A 84 19.57 -4.68 -3.17
CA PRO A 84 19.01 -5.61 -4.14
C PRO A 84 17.49 -5.78 -3.95
N ILE A 85 16.74 -5.66 -5.04
CA ILE A 85 15.28 -5.79 -5.07
C ILE A 85 14.94 -7.07 -5.85
N ASP A 86 14.23 -7.98 -5.20
CA ASP A 86 13.88 -9.28 -5.78
C ASP A 86 12.54 -9.26 -6.52
N ALA A 87 11.58 -8.48 -6.03
CA ALA A 87 10.28 -8.27 -6.65
C ALA A 87 9.72 -6.87 -6.37
N VAL A 88 8.80 -6.44 -7.23
CA VAL A 88 8.03 -5.20 -7.09
C VAL A 88 6.56 -5.55 -6.93
N LEU A 89 5.92 -4.92 -5.95
CA LEU A 89 4.46 -4.93 -5.76
C LEU A 89 3.97 -3.54 -6.18
N LEU A 90 3.35 -3.44 -7.36
CA LEU A 90 2.87 -2.19 -7.93
C LEU A 90 1.35 -2.20 -7.93
N SER A 91 0.74 -1.50 -6.98
CA SER A 91 -0.71 -1.53 -6.74
C SER A 91 -1.52 -1.07 -7.94
N HIS A 92 -1.01 -0.10 -8.69
CA HIS A 92 -1.52 0.40 -9.97
C HIS A 92 -0.44 1.22 -10.66
N GLU A 93 -0.50 1.33 -11.97
CA GLU A 93 0.54 1.93 -12.82
C GLU A 93 0.11 3.25 -13.47
N ASP A 94 -1.15 3.63 -13.36
CA ASP A 94 -1.74 4.79 -14.02
C ASP A 94 -1.62 6.09 -13.19
N HIS A 95 -1.27 5.99 -11.91
CA HIS A 95 -1.06 7.16 -11.04
C HIS A 95 0.42 7.51 -10.81
N PRO A 96 0.78 8.79 -10.99
CA PRO A 96 2.17 9.21 -10.96
C PRO A 96 2.77 9.23 -9.56
N ASP A 97 1.99 9.12 -8.49
CA ASP A 97 2.46 9.01 -7.10
C ASP A 97 2.75 7.57 -6.64
N HIS A 98 2.49 6.58 -7.51
CA HIS A 98 2.81 5.17 -7.32
C HIS A 98 3.87 4.64 -8.30
N ILE A 99 4.03 5.30 -9.46
CA ILE A 99 5.08 4.97 -10.42
C ILE A 99 5.49 6.21 -11.23
N ASP A 100 6.79 6.52 -11.24
CA ASP A 100 7.34 7.59 -12.08
C ASP A 100 8.20 7.05 -13.23
N ALA A 101 8.66 7.95 -14.10
CA ALA A 101 9.46 7.59 -15.27
C ALA A 101 10.78 6.87 -14.90
N PRO A 102 11.58 7.32 -13.91
CA PRO A 102 12.72 6.56 -13.40
C PRO A 102 12.35 5.15 -12.92
N SER A 103 11.29 5.01 -12.15
CA SER A 103 10.84 3.72 -11.60
C SER A 103 10.35 2.76 -12.67
N ARG A 104 9.73 3.25 -13.75
CA ARG A 104 9.36 2.38 -14.90
C ARG A 104 10.58 1.68 -15.49
N GLN A 105 11.74 2.34 -15.53
CA GLN A 105 12.99 1.70 -15.97
C GLN A 105 13.46 0.65 -14.95
N LEU A 106 13.25 0.90 -13.65
CA LEU A 106 13.54 -0.06 -12.59
C LEU A 106 12.70 -1.35 -12.75
N LEU A 107 11.51 -1.31 -13.34
CA LEU A 107 10.72 -2.53 -13.57
C LEU A 107 11.33 -3.49 -14.62
N HIS A 108 12.36 -3.09 -15.35
CA HIS A 108 13.03 -3.95 -16.33
C HIS A 108 13.89 -5.01 -15.64
N GLY A 109 13.69 -6.27 -16.00
CA GLY A 109 14.45 -7.41 -15.47
C GLY A 109 14.09 -7.81 -14.04
N ARG A 110 13.01 -7.26 -13.47
CA ARG A 110 12.51 -7.60 -12.13
C ARG A 110 11.20 -8.36 -12.23
N GLN A 111 10.92 -9.15 -11.19
CA GLN A 111 9.59 -9.72 -10.99
C GLN A 111 8.63 -8.62 -10.54
N VAL A 112 7.48 -8.48 -11.20
CA VAL A 112 6.50 -7.43 -10.94
C VAL A 112 5.11 -8.04 -10.81
N PHE A 113 4.43 -7.73 -9.72
CA PHE A 113 3.03 -8.06 -9.47
C PHE A 113 2.24 -6.77 -9.48
N THR A 114 1.17 -6.72 -10.26
CA THR A 114 0.41 -5.50 -10.54
C THR A 114 -1.02 -5.86 -10.95
N THR A 115 -1.81 -4.89 -11.38
CA THR A 115 -3.14 -5.07 -11.96
C THR A 115 -3.08 -5.67 -13.37
N PRO A 116 -4.18 -6.26 -13.90
CA PRO A 116 -4.22 -6.77 -15.26
C PRO A 116 -3.89 -5.72 -16.34
N ASP A 117 -4.41 -4.49 -16.23
CA ASP A 117 -4.07 -3.38 -17.11
C ASP A 117 -2.59 -2.96 -16.96
N GLY A 118 -2.08 -2.84 -15.73
CA GLY A 118 -0.69 -2.52 -15.46
C GLY A 118 0.27 -3.52 -16.07
N ALA A 119 -0.06 -4.82 -15.98
CA ALA A 119 0.71 -5.86 -16.65
C ALA A 119 0.68 -5.70 -18.19
N ALA A 120 -0.47 -5.32 -18.77
CA ALA A 120 -0.57 -5.09 -20.21
C ALA A 120 0.25 -3.87 -20.67
N VAL A 121 0.19 -2.77 -19.92
CA VAL A 121 0.92 -1.52 -20.19
C VAL A 121 2.42 -1.72 -20.04
N ILE A 122 2.87 -2.30 -18.91
CA ILE A 122 4.29 -2.53 -18.61
C ILE A 122 4.88 -3.57 -19.56
N GLY A 123 4.12 -4.63 -19.86
CA GLY A 123 4.53 -5.68 -20.80
C GLY A 123 4.52 -5.22 -22.25
N GLN A 124 3.92 -4.06 -22.57
CA GLN A 124 3.68 -3.60 -23.94
C GLN A 124 2.99 -4.68 -24.80
N GLY A 125 2.05 -5.40 -24.20
CA GLY A 125 1.35 -6.54 -24.82
C GLY A 125 2.22 -7.78 -25.06
N ARG A 126 3.39 -7.89 -24.44
CA ARG A 126 4.28 -9.06 -24.56
C ARG A 126 4.39 -9.81 -23.24
N ASP A 127 4.37 -11.13 -23.32
CA ASP A 127 4.83 -11.97 -22.23
C ASP A 127 6.36 -11.89 -22.15
N ARG A 128 6.87 -11.39 -21.03
CA ARG A 128 8.31 -11.24 -20.78
C ARG A 128 8.83 -12.11 -19.64
N GLY A 129 7.96 -12.95 -19.05
CA GLY A 129 8.23 -13.65 -17.79
C GLY A 129 8.45 -12.67 -16.61
N GLY A 130 8.07 -13.07 -15.40
CA GLY A 130 8.26 -12.19 -14.24
C GLY A 130 7.32 -10.98 -14.19
N LEU A 131 6.19 -11.00 -14.89
CA LEU A 131 5.18 -9.94 -14.84
C LEU A 131 3.80 -10.58 -14.71
N TRP A 132 3.09 -10.24 -13.64
CA TRP A 132 1.76 -10.81 -13.34
C TRP A 132 0.76 -9.71 -13.05
N GLY A 133 -0.34 -9.72 -13.80
CA GLY A 133 -1.53 -8.95 -13.50
C GLY A 133 -2.49 -9.79 -12.68
N LEU A 134 -2.75 -9.41 -11.43
CA LEU A 134 -3.55 -10.19 -10.48
C LEU A 134 -4.94 -9.59 -10.32
N ARG A 135 -5.97 -10.37 -10.65
CA ARG A 135 -7.35 -10.04 -10.26
C ARG A 135 -7.57 -10.26 -8.76
N PRO A 136 -8.65 -9.71 -8.18
CA PRO A 136 -8.99 -9.99 -6.79
C PRO A 136 -9.07 -11.50 -6.52
N TRP A 137 -8.32 -11.93 -5.50
CA TRP A 137 -8.14 -13.31 -5.05
C TRP A 137 -7.37 -14.25 -5.99
N GLU A 138 -6.89 -13.75 -7.12
CA GLU A 138 -5.95 -14.48 -7.96
C GLU A 138 -4.59 -14.56 -7.28
N SER A 139 -3.97 -15.73 -7.33
CA SER A 139 -2.70 -16.01 -6.66
C SER A 139 -1.67 -16.57 -7.63
N VAL A 140 -0.42 -16.13 -7.49
CA VAL A 140 0.72 -16.66 -8.20
C VAL A 140 1.79 -17.08 -7.20
N THR A 141 2.32 -18.30 -7.39
CA THR A 141 3.50 -18.77 -6.66
C THR A 141 4.74 -18.56 -7.53
N ALA A 142 5.76 -17.90 -6.99
CA ALA A 142 6.99 -17.58 -7.69
C ALA A 142 8.23 -17.76 -6.80
N SER A 143 9.37 -18.02 -7.44
CA SER A 143 10.67 -18.04 -6.77
C SER A 143 11.23 -16.62 -6.73
N ILE A 144 11.24 -16.01 -5.55
CA ILE A 144 11.61 -14.61 -5.32
C ILE A 144 12.80 -14.57 -4.34
N GLY A 145 13.94 -14.07 -4.79
CA GLY A 145 15.17 -14.09 -4.00
C GLY A 145 15.63 -15.51 -3.64
N GLY A 146 15.24 -16.54 -4.40
CA GLY A 146 15.58 -17.94 -4.12
C GLY A 146 14.68 -18.65 -3.10
N SER A 147 13.63 -17.99 -2.62
CA SER A 147 12.57 -18.59 -1.79
C SER A 147 11.23 -18.59 -2.52
N GLU A 148 10.37 -19.55 -2.19
CA GLU A 148 9.02 -19.62 -2.76
C GLU A 148 8.07 -18.70 -1.99
N PHE A 149 7.38 -17.83 -2.73
CA PHE A 149 6.35 -16.94 -2.20
C PHE A 149 5.07 -17.09 -3.02
N THR A 150 3.93 -17.00 -2.35
CA THR A 150 2.63 -16.85 -2.99
C THR A 150 2.17 -15.41 -2.81
N ILE A 151 1.87 -14.75 -3.92
CA ILE A 151 1.36 -13.38 -3.99
C ILE A 151 -0.09 -13.44 -4.45
N THR A 152 -1.00 -12.91 -3.65
CA THR A 152 -2.45 -12.88 -3.94
C THR A 152 -2.92 -11.43 -4.09
N GLY A 153 -3.59 -11.11 -5.20
CA GLY A 153 -4.24 -9.81 -5.37
C GLY A 153 -5.45 -9.65 -4.45
N THR A 154 -5.67 -8.47 -3.87
CA THR A 154 -6.85 -8.17 -3.04
C THR A 154 -7.76 -7.14 -3.69
N PRO A 155 -9.09 -7.22 -3.48
CA PRO A 155 -10.01 -6.18 -3.95
C PRO A 155 -9.63 -4.80 -3.42
N CYS A 156 -9.69 -3.79 -4.28
CA CYS A 156 -9.52 -2.38 -3.94
C CYS A 156 -10.61 -1.53 -4.61
N GLU A 157 -10.96 -0.41 -3.98
CA GLU A 157 -11.78 0.65 -4.57
C GLU A 157 -11.09 1.99 -4.38
N HIS A 158 -10.80 2.68 -5.48
CA HIS A 158 -10.05 3.94 -5.50
C HIS A 158 -10.77 5.04 -6.27
N LEU A 159 -10.96 4.82 -7.59
CA LEU A 159 -11.72 5.69 -8.48
C LEU A 159 -12.67 4.85 -9.32
N PRO A 160 -13.86 5.37 -9.70
CA PRO A 160 -14.75 4.67 -10.62
C PRO A 160 -14.04 4.33 -11.94
N GLY A 161 -13.80 3.04 -12.17
CA GLY A 161 -13.13 2.53 -13.37
C GLY A 161 -11.61 2.46 -13.32
N GLY A 162 -10.96 2.90 -12.23
CA GLY A 162 -9.53 2.68 -12.00
C GLY A 162 -9.28 1.26 -11.49
N GLU A 163 -8.26 0.57 -12.02
CA GLU A 163 -7.81 -0.71 -11.49
C GLU A 163 -6.75 -0.46 -10.42
N VAL A 164 -7.03 -0.90 -9.18
CA VAL A 164 -6.03 -0.97 -8.10
C VAL A 164 -6.10 -2.35 -7.49
N THR A 165 -4.95 -2.85 -7.01
CA THR A 165 -4.87 -4.11 -6.29
C THR A 165 -3.96 -3.97 -5.05
N GLY A 166 -4.36 -4.63 -3.97
CA GLY A 166 -3.48 -4.88 -2.84
C GLY A 166 -2.85 -6.27 -2.96
N PHE A 167 -1.89 -6.59 -2.10
CA PHE A 167 -1.14 -7.84 -2.19
C PHE A 167 -1.02 -8.51 -0.83
N VAL A 168 -1.49 -9.76 -0.75
CA VAL A 168 -1.14 -10.67 0.34
C VAL A 168 0.11 -11.44 -0.05
N ILE A 169 1.10 -11.46 0.83
CA ILE A 169 2.35 -12.19 0.70
C ILE A 169 2.32 -13.33 1.72
N THR A 170 2.45 -14.57 1.24
CA THR A 170 2.64 -15.75 2.08
C THR A 170 3.85 -16.56 1.63
N THR A 171 4.43 -17.30 2.56
CA THR A 171 5.48 -18.29 2.32
C THR A 171 5.42 -19.35 3.42
N SER A 172 5.95 -20.53 3.16
CA SER A 172 5.95 -21.63 4.14
C SER A 172 6.67 -21.27 5.45
N ASP A 173 7.67 -20.39 5.39
CA ASP A 173 8.37 -19.87 6.57
C ASP A 173 7.48 -19.00 7.48
N PHE A 174 6.33 -18.52 7.00
CA PHE A 174 5.39 -17.77 7.84
C PHE A 174 4.56 -18.70 8.72
N GLY A 175 4.30 -19.94 8.28
CA GLY A 175 3.46 -20.90 8.99
C GLY A 175 1.97 -20.50 9.01
N GLU A 176 1.21 -21.17 9.89
CA GLU A 176 -0.24 -21.00 10.02
C GLU A 176 -0.62 -20.71 11.48
N ASP A 177 -1.82 -20.16 11.68
CA ASP A 177 -2.46 -20.01 12.99
C ASP A 177 -3.18 -21.30 13.46
N GLU A 178 -3.84 -21.25 14.62
CA GLU A 178 -4.56 -22.40 15.18
C GLU A 178 -5.77 -22.86 14.34
N GLN A 179 -6.26 -21.99 13.45
CA GLN A 179 -7.38 -22.26 12.55
C GLN A 179 -6.91 -22.76 11.18
N GLY A 180 -5.59 -22.89 10.97
CA GLY A 180 -5.00 -23.28 9.69
C GLY A 180 -4.94 -22.15 8.67
N ARG A 181 -5.15 -20.89 9.09
CA ARG A 181 -5.00 -19.73 8.19
C ARG A 181 -3.51 -19.41 8.06
N PRO A 182 -2.98 -19.22 6.84
CA PRO A 182 -1.60 -18.79 6.66
C PRO A 182 -1.35 -17.44 7.32
N HIS A 183 -0.24 -17.33 8.03
CA HIS A 183 0.29 -16.04 8.45
C HIS A 183 0.71 -15.25 7.22
N ALA A 184 0.35 -13.96 7.17
CA ALA A 184 0.58 -13.16 5.99
C ALA A 184 1.02 -11.72 6.29
N VAL A 185 1.67 -11.13 5.29
CA VAL A 185 1.91 -9.68 5.18
C VAL A 185 0.98 -9.15 4.10
N TRP A 186 0.30 -8.05 4.36
CA TRP A 186 -0.60 -7.42 3.39
C TRP A 186 -0.14 -5.99 3.08
N PHE A 187 -0.06 -5.65 1.81
CA PHE A 187 0.08 -4.28 1.32
C PHE A 187 -1.24 -3.86 0.67
N SER A 188 -1.86 -2.77 1.14
CA SER A 188 -3.23 -2.44 0.73
C SER A 188 -3.36 -1.92 -0.69
N GLY A 189 -2.32 -1.26 -1.21
CA GLY A 189 -2.50 -0.31 -2.31
C GLY A 189 -3.46 0.82 -1.92
N ASP A 190 -3.86 1.60 -2.91
CA ASP A 190 -4.87 2.65 -2.74
C ASP A 190 -6.27 2.06 -2.71
N THR A 191 -6.88 2.05 -1.53
CA THR A 191 -8.25 1.54 -1.36
C THR A 191 -8.95 2.19 -0.18
N LEU A 192 -10.28 2.13 -0.20
CA LEU A 192 -11.15 2.37 0.96
C LEU A 192 -11.28 1.12 1.85
N TYR A 193 -11.91 1.29 3.02
CA TYR A 193 -12.35 0.16 3.82
C TYR A 193 -13.56 -0.53 3.18
N LEU A 194 -13.38 -1.79 2.79
CA LEU A 194 -14.39 -2.62 2.12
C LEU A 194 -14.86 -3.73 3.06
N PRO A 195 -16.04 -3.61 3.73
CA PRO A 195 -16.44 -4.55 4.78
C PRO A 195 -16.45 -6.02 4.35
N GLU A 196 -16.99 -6.31 3.16
CA GLU A 196 -17.08 -7.68 2.64
C GLU A 196 -15.70 -8.24 2.26
N ALA A 197 -14.89 -7.47 1.53
CA ALA A 197 -13.57 -7.91 1.10
C ALA A 197 -12.62 -8.10 2.29
N HIS A 198 -12.66 -7.21 3.28
CA HIS A 198 -11.84 -7.34 4.49
C HIS A 198 -12.31 -8.48 5.39
N ARG A 199 -13.62 -8.78 5.45
CA ARG A 199 -14.08 -10.02 6.09
C ARG A 199 -13.51 -11.25 5.39
N GLN A 200 -13.55 -11.31 4.06
CA GLN A 200 -12.95 -12.40 3.28
C GLN A 200 -11.44 -12.51 3.51
N LEU A 201 -10.75 -11.38 3.65
CA LEU A 201 -9.32 -11.34 3.97
C LEU A 201 -9.04 -11.99 5.35
N LYS A 202 -9.84 -11.65 6.37
CA LYS A 202 -9.78 -12.28 7.71
C LYS A 202 -10.04 -13.79 7.63
N ASP A 203 -11.03 -14.22 6.86
CA ASP A 203 -11.40 -15.64 6.80
C ASP A 203 -10.30 -16.49 6.13
N LYS A 204 -9.57 -15.90 5.18
CA LYS A 204 -8.52 -16.59 4.41
C LYS A 204 -7.14 -16.57 5.07
N TYR A 205 -6.81 -15.51 5.80
CA TYR A 205 -5.44 -15.28 6.28
C TYR A 205 -5.43 -14.74 7.72
N ASN A 206 -4.34 -15.04 8.43
CA ASN A 206 -3.98 -14.32 9.64
C ASN A 206 -3.00 -13.18 9.27
N ILE A 207 -3.51 -11.96 9.09
CA ILE A 207 -2.69 -10.82 8.70
C ILE A 207 -1.86 -10.35 9.91
N LEU A 208 -0.58 -10.72 9.93
CA LEU A 208 0.32 -10.30 11.01
C LEU A 208 0.73 -8.83 10.83
N VAL A 209 1.01 -8.43 9.59
CA VAL A 209 1.43 -7.06 9.27
C VAL A 209 0.63 -6.53 8.10
N ALA A 210 -0.04 -5.39 8.31
CA ALA A 210 -0.73 -4.65 7.27
C ALA A 210 -0.01 -3.33 7.01
N ILE A 211 0.49 -3.13 5.79
CA ILE A 211 1.07 -1.89 5.29
C ILE A 211 -0.02 -1.18 4.52
N VAL A 212 -0.46 -0.02 5.00
CA VAL A 212 -1.71 0.59 4.54
C VAL A 212 -1.50 2.03 4.07
N ASN A 213 -1.97 2.33 2.86
CA ASN A 213 -1.97 3.68 2.31
C ASN A 213 -3.07 4.51 2.97
N LEU A 214 -2.69 5.56 3.71
CA LEU A 214 -3.59 6.35 4.57
C LEU A 214 -3.63 7.84 4.20
N GLY A 215 -3.66 8.15 2.90
CA GLY A 215 -3.68 9.54 2.43
C GLY A 215 -4.96 10.30 2.78
N GLY A 216 -6.04 9.58 3.14
CA GLY A 216 -7.36 10.13 3.39
C GLY A 216 -7.91 11.00 2.26
N VAL A 217 -7.42 10.80 1.02
CA VAL A 217 -7.54 11.73 -0.12
C VAL A 217 -8.99 11.98 -0.48
N MET A 218 -9.37 13.26 -0.52
CA MET A 218 -10.68 13.73 -0.98
C MET A 218 -10.55 14.53 -2.28
N ILE A 219 -11.26 14.11 -3.33
CA ILE A 219 -11.30 14.81 -4.63
C ILE A 219 -12.71 15.36 -4.91
N ASP A 220 -12.81 16.35 -5.78
CA ASP A 220 -14.12 16.81 -6.30
C ASP A 220 -14.72 15.76 -7.24
N TRP A 221 -15.98 15.38 -7.02
CA TRP A 221 -16.68 14.37 -7.82
C TRP A 221 -18.18 14.66 -8.01
N PRO A 222 -18.73 14.58 -9.25
CA PRO A 222 -18.01 14.31 -10.50
C PRO A 222 -17.00 15.42 -10.80
N PRO A 223 -15.95 15.15 -11.59
CA PRO A 223 -14.95 16.16 -11.91
C PRO A 223 -15.63 17.41 -12.48
N PRO A 224 -15.14 18.62 -12.12
CA PRO A 224 -15.77 19.85 -12.56
C PRO A 224 -15.88 19.89 -14.09
N LEU A 225 -17.06 20.28 -14.58
CA LEU A 225 -17.26 20.49 -16.01
C LEU A 225 -16.23 21.49 -16.53
N PRO A 226 -15.72 21.33 -17.77
CA PRO A 226 -14.89 22.34 -18.41
C PRO A 226 -15.56 23.70 -18.29
N ALA A 227 -14.78 24.78 -18.11
CA ALA A 227 -15.33 26.13 -17.90
C ALA A 227 -16.36 26.54 -18.98
N ALA A 228 -16.21 26.04 -20.21
CA ALA A 228 -17.13 26.27 -21.32
C ALA A 228 -18.49 25.53 -21.22
N SER A 229 -18.62 24.61 -20.28
CA SER A 229 -19.78 23.72 -20.09
C SER A 229 -20.40 23.86 -18.70
N GLN A 230 -19.86 24.73 -17.83
CA GLN A 230 -20.47 25.00 -16.54
C GLN A 230 -21.82 25.73 -16.73
N PRO A 231 -22.92 25.22 -16.16
CA PRO A 231 -24.21 25.91 -16.22
C PRO A 231 -24.13 27.23 -15.45
N THR A 232 -24.69 28.30 -16.02
CA THR A 232 -24.72 29.64 -15.42
C THR A 232 -25.70 29.79 -14.26
N THR A 233 -26.35 28.69 -13.85
CA THR A 233 -27.33 28.64 -12.77
C THR A 233 -27.07 27.42 -11.89
N ALA A 234 -27.12 27.61 -10.56
CA ALA A 234 -26.82 26.59 -9.57
C ALA A 234 -27.65 25.30 -9.77
N PRO A 235 -27.06 24.10 -9.58
CA PRO A 235 -27.78 22.85 -9.78
C PRO A 235 -28.77 22.57 -8.64
N SER A 236 -29.92 22.00 -9.00
CA SER A 236 -30.91 21.46 -8.07
C SER A 236 -30.42 20.17 -7.43
N THR A 237 -30.65 20.02 -6.13
CA THR A 237 -30.27 18.88 -5.29
C THR A 237 -30.76 17.55 -5.88
N VAL A 238 -29.82 16.67 -6.21
CA VAL A 238 -30.09 15.27 -6.55
C VAL A 238 -29.89 14.45 -5.28
N ASP A 239 -30.85 13.60 -4.92
CA ASP A 239 -30.81 12.77 -3.72
C ASP A 239 -29.67 11.74 -3.80
N VAL A 240 -28.77 11.76 -2.82
CA VAL A 240 -27.66 10.80 -2.66
C VAL A 240 -27.99 9.85 -1.51
N ASP A 241 -27.76 8.55 -1.72
CA ASP A 241 -27.95 7.44 -0.77
C ASP A 241 -27.10 7.64 0.51
N PRO A 242 -27.68 7.58 1.74
CA PRO A 242 -27.04 8.05 2.97
C PRO A 242 -25.95 7.14 3.57
N ALA A 243 -25.37 6.20 2.83
CA ALA A 243 -24.45 5.20 3.40
C ALA A 243 -22.95 5.59 3.40
N THR A 244 -22.57 6.77 2.91
CA THR A 244 -21.22 7.32 3.11
C THR A 244 -21.34 8.81 3.41
N GLU A 245 -20.89 9.26 4.58
CA GLU A 245 -20.78 10.69 4.91
C GLU A 245 -19.64 11.30 4.07
N SER A 246 -19.86 11.45 2.76
CA SER A 246 -19.04 12.31 1.92
C SER A 246 -19.72 13.67 1.84
N GLU A 247 -18.96 14.75 2.01
CA GLU A 247 -19.47 16.09 1.71
C GLU A 247 -20.03 16.09 0.28
N PRO A 248 -21.23 16.67 0.03
CA PRO A 248 -21.80 16.69 -1.31
C PRO A 248 -20.79 17.24 -2.33
N GLY A 249 -20.46 16.44 -3.34
CA GLY A 249 -19.48 16.80 -4.36
C GLY A 249 -18.03 16.38 -4.07
N LYS A 250 -17.77 15.61 -3.00
CA LYS A 250 -16.46 15.02 -2.71
C LYS A 250 -16.50 13.50 -2.80
N LEU A 251 -15.41 12.91 -3.27
CA LEU A 251 -15.17 11.46 -3.26
C LEU A 251 -13.88 11.17 -2.48
N GLN A 252 -13.95 10.25 -1.53
CA GLN A 252 -12.77 9.70 -0.87
C GLN A 252 -12.15 8.60 -1.72
N THR A 253 -10.83 8.59 -1.88
CA THR A 253 -10.15 7.63 -2.76
C THR A 253 -9.15 6.72 -2.02
N THR A 254 -8.74 7.08 -0.81
CA THR A 254 -7.86 6.26 0.04
C THR A 254 -8.36 6.25 1.48
N MET A 255 -8.06 5.19 2.24
CA MET A 255 -8.40 5.11 3.65
C MET A 255 -7.93 6.32 4.47
N ASP A 256 -8.75 6.72 5.45
CA ASP A 256 -8.38 7.62 6.53
C ASP A 256 -8.03 6.85 7.82
N GLY A 257 -7.68 7.57 8.88
CA GLY A 257 -7.34 6.98 10.19
C GLY A 257 -8.46 6.15 10.82
N LYS A 258 -9.73 6.53 10.63
CA LYS A 258 -10.89 5.81 11.20
C LYS A 258 -11.13 4.49 10.47
N GLN A 259 -11.08 4.52 9.13
CA GLN A 259 -11.17 3.32 8.31
C GLN A 259 -10.01 2.36 8.60
N ALA A 260 -8.79 2.88 8.79
CA ALA A 260 -7.63 2.09 9.18
C ALA A 260 -7.80 1.44 10.56
N ALA A 261 -8.39 2.16 11.52
CA ALA A 261 -8.67 1.62 12.85
C ALA A 261 -9.73 0.52 12.80
N GLN A 262 -10.80 0.71 12.02
CA GLN A 262 -11.82 -0.31 11.79
C GLN A 262 -11.20 -1.56 11.16
N LEU A 263 -10.39 -1.39 10.12
CA LEU A 263 -9.63 -2.47 9.48
C LEU A 263 -8.75 -3.23 10.47
N CYS A 264 -7.99 -2.50 11.30
CA CYS A 264 -7.11 -3.09 12.30
C CYS A 264 -7.87 -3.97 13.30
N LYS A 265 -9.07 -3.53 13.73
CA LYS A 265 -9.95 -4.28 14.63
C LYS A 265 -10.53 -5.52 13.95
N ASP A 266 -11.06 -5.37 12.74
CA ASP A 266 -11.75 -6.46 12.06
C ASP A 266 -10.82 -7.58 11.62
N LEU A 267 -9.67 -7.23 11.03
CA LEU A 267 -8.67 -8.21 10.62
C LEU A 267 -7.85 -8.75 11.80
N GLU A 268 -7.98 -8.14 12.98
CA GLU A 268 -7.16 -8.43 14.16
C GLU A 268 -5.65 -8.32 13.88
N VAL A 269 -5.27 -7.36 13.03
CA VAL A 269 -3.87 -7.17 12.60
C VAL A 269 -2.96 -7.03 13.82
N SER A 270 -1.82 -7.72 13.79
CA SER A 270 -0.84 -7.62 14.88
C SER A 270 -0.02 -6.34 14.81
N VAL A 271 0.37 -5.90 13.61
CA VAL A 271 1.05 -4.61 13.35
C VAL A 271 0.42 -3.90 12.14
N LEU A 272 -0.15 -2.72 12.36
CA LEU A 272 -0.53 -1.77 11.31
C LEU A 272 0.63 -0.83 11.03
N VAL A 273 1.01 -0.67 9.77
CA VAL A 273 2.11 0.19 9.30
C VAL A 273 1.54 1.22 8.34
N PRO A 274 1.24 2.44 8.82
CA PRO A 274 0.80 3.54 7.97
C PRO A 274 1.88 3.94 6.96
N VAL A 275 1.48 4.18 5.71
CA VAL A 275 2.27 4.79 4.62
C VAL A 275 1.37 5.70 3.77
N HIS A 276 1.92 6.37 2.75
CA HIS A 276 1.14 7.20 1.80
C HIS A 276 0.29 8.29 2.49
N TYR A 277 0.81 8.92 3.53
CA TYR A 277 0.15 10.04 4.23
C TYR A 277 1.01 11.32 4.28
N GLU A 278 2.22 11.25 3.74
CA GLU A 278 3.17 12.37 3.66
C GLU A 278 4.03 12.27 2.40
N GLY A 279 4.54 13.41 1.93
CA GLY A 279 5.40 13.48 0.75
C GLY A 279 4.71 13.96 -0.53
N TRP A 280 3.39 14.14 -0.51
CA TRP A 280 2.62 14.68 -1.64
C TRP A 280 1.62 15.75 -1.21
N LEU A 281 1.35 16.70 -2.11
CA LEU A 281 0.49 17.85 -1.84
C LEU A 281 -0.99 17.49 -1.64
N HIS A 282 -1.45 16.38 -2.23
CA HIS A 282 -2.88 16.06 -2.34
C HIS A 282 -3.43 15.26 -1.15
N TYR A 283 -2.59 14.86 -0.20
CA TYR A 283 -3.06 14.21 1.02
C TYR A 283 -3.88 15.19 1.85
N THR A 284 -5.09 14.77 2.21
CA THR A 284 -6.04 15.61 2.94
C THR A 284 -6.06 15.32 4.44
N GLN A 285 -5.40 14.24 4.87
CA GLN A 285 -5.21 13.93 6.29
C GLN A 285 -3.73 14.03 6.68
N SER A 286 -3.43 14.82 7.73
CA SER A 286 -2.06 14.92 8.25
C SER A 286 -1.70 13.74 9.16
N LYS A 287 -0.40 13.51 9.36
CA LYS A 287 0.11 12.53 10.31
C LYS A 287 -0.42 12.73 11.73
N GLU A 288 -0.49 13.97 12.21
CA GLU A 288 -0.99 14.29 13.55
C GLU A 288 -2.47 13.90 13.69
N SER A 289 -3.26 14.15 12.63
CA SER A 289 -4.66 13.73 12.60
C SER A 289 -4.81 12.21 12.56
N LEU A 290 -3.99 11.51 11.77
CA LEU A 290 -3.98 10.05 11.72
C LEU A 290 -3.63 9.43 13.07
N VAL A 291 -2.58 9.96 13.73
CA VAL A 291 -2.19 9.53 15.07
C VAL A 291 -3.36 9.68 16.03
N LYS A 292 -4.03 10.84 16.00
CA LYS A 292 -5.17 11.12 16.87
C LYS A 292 -6.32 10.12 16.62
N ASP A 293 -6.71 9.89 15.38
CA ASP A 293 -7.78 8.95 15.05
C ASP A 293 -7.45 7.53 15.55
N LEU A 294 -6.23 7.06 15.32
CA LEU A 294 -5.78 5.73 15.75
C LEU A 294 -5.67 5.60 17.28
N GLU A 295 -5.37 6.69 17.99
CA GLU A 295 -5.38 6.78 19.45
C GLU A 295 -6.81 6.77 20.01
N ASP A 296 -7.68 7.63 19.49
CA ASP A 296 -9.09 7.73 19.88
C ASP A 296 -9.83 6.39 19.67
N GLU A 297 -9.52 5.69 18.57
CA GLU A 297 -10.08 4.39 18.25
C GLU A 297 -9.44 3.23 19.04
N GLY A 298 -8.42 3.49 19.86
CA GLY A 298 -7.82 2.52 20.77
C GLY A 298 -6.90 1.49 20.10
N VAL A 299 -6.43 1.76 18.88
CA VAL A 299 -5.56 0.83 18.12
C VAL A 299 -4.09 1.23 18.11
N ALA A 300 -3.73 2.41 18.66
CA ALA A 300 -2.36 2.93 18.67
C ALA A 300 -1.29 1.93 19.17
N GLY A 301 -1.63 1.01 20.07
CA GLY A 301 -0.73 -0.04 20.55
C GLY A 301 -0.32 -1.08 19.49
N ARG A 302 -0.99 -1.10 18.34
CA ARG A 302 -0.71 -1.98 17.19
C ARG A 302 -0.09 -1.20 16.02
N VAL A 303 0.12 0.11 16.15
CA VAL A 303 0.58 0.96 15.06
C VAL A 303 2.09 1.12 15.13
N CYS A 304 2.78 0.70 14.06
CA CYS A 304 4.20 0.96 13.86
C CYS A 304 4.39 2.10 12.86
N TRP A 305 4.62 3.29 13.37
CA TRP A 305 5.13 4.41 12.58
C TRP A 305 6.56 4.13 12.14
N LEU A 306 6.86 4.20 10.85
CA LEU A 306 8.22 4.00 10.33
C LEU A 306 9.11 5.22 10.62
N PRO A 307 10.43 5.03 10.80
CA PRO A 307 11.36 6.15 10.90
C PRO A 307 11.55 6.75 9.51
N GLY A 308 11.77 8.06 9.45
CA GLY A 308 12.18 8.73 8.21
C GLY A 308 13.63 8.42 7.85
N GLY A 309 14.07 8.90 6.67
CA GLY A 309 15.49 8.84 6.29
C GLY A 309 15.98 7.46 5.82
N GLY A 310 15.08 6.55 5.44
CA GLY A 310 15.45 5.25 4.87
C GLY A 310 15.99 4.27 5.90
N GLU A 311 15.71 4.50 7.18
CA GLU A 311 16.07 3.58 8.25
C GLU A 311 15.13 2.36 8.27
N ALA A 312 15.71 1.17 8.34
CA ALA A 312 14.97 -0.07 8.41
C ALA A 312 14.41 -0.31 9.82
N ARG A 313 13.14 -0.71 9.87
CA ARG A 313 12.41 -1.00 11.08
C ARG A 313 11.97 -2.49 11.01
N ARG A 314 12.61 -3.41 11.76
CA ARG A 314 12.19 -4.81 12.05
C ARG A 314 10.85 -5.06 12.81
N VAL A 315 9.77 -5.44 12.11
CA VAL A 315 8.39 -5.59 12.64
C VAL A 315 8.09 -6.90 13.36
N ILE A 316 8.85 -7.95 13.01
CA ILE A 316 8.76 -9.31 13.56
C ILE A 316 10.17 -9.90 13.67
#